data_AF-A0A519JQ98-F1
#
_entry.id   AF-A0A519JQ98-F1
#
_cell.length_a   1.000
_cell.length_b   1.000
_cell.length_c   1.000
_cell.angle_alpha   90.00
_cell.angle_beta   90.00
_cell.angle_gamma   90.00
#
_symmetry.space_group_name_H-M   'P 1'
#
loop_
_entity.id
_entity.type
_entity.pdbx_description
1 polymer ?
#
loop_
_entity_poly.entity_id
_entity_poly.type
_entity_poly.pdbx_seq_one_letter_code
_entity_poly.pdbx_strand_id
1 'polypeptide(L)'
;QVRGVALELGLRIAAKPDSQDICFVPSGDYRSLIDKLRPEGREAGEIVHMDGRTLGQHAGITDYTIGQRRGLNVAVGEPLFVTRLDPVKRHVIVGPREALLTASLTLDETNWLGDEASIAAAAEAGAPVLARVRSTRPPSPARLSLVDGVISVVFERGEEGVAPGQACALYDPADDERLLGGGFITTTTAVA
;
A
#
# COMPACT_ATOMS: atom_id res chain seq x y z
N GLN A 1 21.95 -9.63 -18.22
CA GLN A 1 22.21 -8.98 -19.52
C GLN A 1 22.81 -7.57 -19.37
N VAL A 2 22.15 -6.62 -18.71
CA VAL A 2 22.62 -5.21 -18.56
C VAL A 2 24.03 -5.08 -17.96
N ARG A 3 24.34 -5.77 -16.85
CA ARG A 3 25.68 -5.72 -16.23
C ARG A 3 26.79 -6.29 -17.11
N GLY A 4 26.49 -7.30 -17.93
CA GLY A 4 27.45 -7.88 -18.87
C GLY A 4 27.85 -6.87 -19.95
N VAL A 5 26.86 -6.22 -20.56
CA VAL A 5 27.09 -5.15 -21.55
C VAL A 5 27.86 -3.98 -20.93
N ALA A 6 27.52 -3.58 -19.70
CA ALA A 6 28.22 -2.51 -19.01
C ALA A 6 29.71 -2.84 -18.73
N LEU A 7 30.03 -4.12 -18.45
CA LEU A 7 31.40 -4.60 -18.30
C LEU A 7 32.16 -4.57 -19.64
N GLU A 8 31.53 -5.05 -20.72
CA GLU A 8 32.10 -5.02 -22.07
C GLU A 8 32.43 -3.60 -22.54
N LEU A 9 31.58 -2.62 -22.17
CA LEU A 9 31.79 -1.20 -22.47
C LEU A 9 32.75 -0.48 -21.51
N GLY A 10 33.34 -1.19 -20.54
CA GLY A 10 34.29 -0.60 -19.58
C GLY A 10 33.66 0.43 -18.63
N LEU A 11 32.35 0.38 -18.39
CA LEU A 11 31.67 1.33 -17.52
C LEU A 11 31.99 1.04 -16.04
N ARG A 12 32.51 2.03 -15.33
CA ARG A 12 32.87 1.92 -13.89
C ARG A 12 31.72 1.49 -12.98
N ILE A 13 30.48 1.72 -13.42
CA ILE A 13 29.27 1.38 -12.66
C ILE A 13 28.81 -0.07 -12.85
N ALA A 14 29.45 -0.86 -13.72
CA ALA A 14 28.96 -2.19 -14.09
C ALA A 14 28.87 -3.17 -12.91
N ALA A 15 29.73 -2.99 -11.89
CA ALA A 15 29.73 -3.77 -10.66
C ALA A 15 29.05 -3.05 -9.48
N LYS A 16 28.53 -1.83 -9.68
CA LYS A 16 27.84 -1.09 -8.62
C LYS A 16 26.55 -1.83 -8.27
N PRO A 17 26.30 -2.16 -6.98
CA PRO A 17 25.01 -2.67 -6.55
C PRO A 17 23.90 -1.67 -6.88
N ASP A 18 22.73 -2.18 -7.27
CA ASP A 18 21.58 -1.34 -7.53
C ASP A 18 21.15 -0.68 -6.22
N SER A 19 20.74 0.59 -6.28
CA SER A 19 20.22 1.28 -5.10
C SER A 19 19.07 0.48 -4.50
N GLN A 20 19.18 0.16 -3.22
CA GLN A 20 18.11 -0.41 -2.42
C GLN A 20 17.52 0.72 -1.57
N ASP A 21 16.23 0.61 -1.22
CA ASP A 21 15.48 1.59 -0.43
C ASP A 21 15.26 2.95 -1.11
N ILE A 22 14.94 3.98 -0.31
CA ILE A 22 14.53 5.31 -0.78
C ILE A 22 15.74 6.03 -1.39
N CYS A 23 15.66 6.34 -2.70
CA CYS A 23 16.76 6.87 -3.50
C CYS A 23 17.49 8.10 -2.94
N PHE A 24 16.83 8.89 -2.10
CA PHE A 24 17.36 10.14 -1.50
C PHE A 24 17.70 10.02 0.00
N VAL A 25 17.69 8.81 0.56
CA VAL A 25 18.09 8.55 1.95
C VAL A 25 19.42 7.80 1.96
N PRO A 26 20.56 8.51 2.05
CA PRO A 26 21.88 7.91 1.84
C PRO A 26 22.34 6.92 2.92
N SER A 27 21.69 6.89 4.09
CA SER A 27 22.11 6.08 5.25
C SER A 27 21.13 4.96 5.64
N GLY A 28 20.06 4.73 4.86
CA GLY A 28 19.01 3.74 5.19
C GLY A 28 18.16 4.10 6.42
N ASP A 29 18.52 5.16 7.16
CA ASP A 29 17.77 5.64 8.31
C ASP A 29 16.70 6.65 7.90
N TYR A 30 15.70 6.15 7.17
CA TYR A 30 14.53 6.95 6.81
C TYR A 30 13.72 7.34 8.05
N ARG A 31 13.82 6.59 9.16
CA ARG A 31 13.10 6.89 10.40
C ARG A 31 13.50 8.25 10.96
N SER A 32 14.80 8.51 11.08
CA SER A 32 15.30 9.82 11.53
C SER A 32 14.87 10.98 10.62
N LEU A 33 14.65 10.72 9.33
CA LEU A 33 14.13 11.74 8.41
C LEU A 33 12.64 11.98 8.65
N ILE A 34 11.84 10.92 8.80
CA ILE A 34 10.41 11.02 9.11
C ILE A 34 10.20 11.73 10.44
N ASP A 35 10.99 11.41 11.47
CA ASP A 35 10.91 12.04 12.79
C ASP A 35 11.14 13.56 12.75
N LYS A 36 12.02 14.01 11.85
CA LYS A 36 12.27 15.45 11.64
C LYS A 36 11.14 16.14 10.89
N LEU A 37 10.49 15.44 9.96
CA LEU A 37 9.45 15.99 9.10
C LEU A 37 8.04 15.93 9.71
N ARG A 38 7.81 14.95 10.60
CA ARG A 38 6.54 14.63 11.27
C ARG A 38 6.81 14.21 12.72
N PRO A 39 7.30 15.11 13.58
CA PRO A 39 7.58 14.79 14.98
C PRO A 39 6.37 14.25 15.75
N GLU A 40 5.16 14.65 15.37
CA GLU A 40 3.90 14.11 15.91
C GLU A 40 3.74 12.59 15.72
N GLY A 41 4.43 12.00 14.73
CA GLY A 41 4.43 10.56 14.48
C GLY A 41 5.15 9.73 15.55
N ARG A 42 5.86 10.39 16.48
CA ARG A 42 6.51 9.82 17.67
C ARG A 42 5.74 10.07 18.96
N GLU A 43 4.52 10.59 18.87
CA GLU A 43 3.67 10.69 20.03
C GLU A 43 3.11 9.32 20.41
N ALA A 44 3.06 9.09 21.73
CA ALA A 44 2.46 7.89 22.27
C ALA A 44 0.96 7.84 21.95
N GLY A 45 0.47 6.63 21.72
CA GLY A 45 -0.91 6.37 21.36
C GLY A 45 -1.35 5.00 21.83
N GLU A 46 -2.54 4.60 21.41
CA GLU A 46 -3.18 3.36 21.86
C GLU A 46 -3.12 2.27 20.79
N ILE A 47 -2.90 1.04 21.23
CA ILE A 47 -3.12 -0.16 20.42
C ILE A 47 -4.54 -0.63 20.72
N VAL A 48 -5.41 -0.61 19.72
CA VAL A 48 -6.85 -0.84 19.87
C VAL A 48 -7.25 -2.04 19.02
N HIS A 49 -7.97 -3.00 19.59
CA HIS A 49 -8.54 -4.10 18.83
C HIS A 49 -9.67 -3.58 17.92
N MET A 50 -9.93 -4.23 16.79
CA MET A 50 -10.96 -3.80 15.84
C MET A 50 -12.39 -3.76 16.42
N ASP A 51 -12.63 -4.44 17.55
CA ASP A 51 -13.89 -4.36 18.31
C ASP A 51 -13.98 -3.17 19.29
N GLY A 52 -12.95 -2.33 19.34
CA GLY A 52 -12.87 -1.13 20.16
C GLY A 52 -12.16 -1.30 21.50
N ARG A 53 -11.72 -2.51 21.88
CA ARG A 53 -10.97 -2.72 23.13
C ARG A 53 -9.55 -2.17 23.04
N THR A 54 -9.15 -1.29 23.95
CA THR A 54 -7.74 -0.89 24.10
C THR A 54 -6.94 -2.05 24.70
N LEU A 55 -5.88 -2.46 23.99
CA LEU A 55 -5.01 -3.58 24.35
C LEU A 55 -3.67 -3.14 24.95
N GLY A 56 -3.27 -1.89 24.72
CA GLY A 56 -2.00 -1.36 25.20
C GLY A 56 -1.68 0.02 24.62
N GLN A 57 -0.43 0.43 24.77
CA GLN A 57 0.10 1.69 24.24
C GLN A 57 1.31 1.46 23.35
N HIS A 58 1.55 2.39 22.43
CA HIS A 58 2.74 2.44 21.59
C HIS A 58 3.49 3.75 21.76
N ALA A 59 4.78 3.76 21.38
CA ALA A 59 5.64 4.93 21.48
C ALA A 59 5.59 5.86 20.24
N GLY A 60 5.01 5.41 19.13
CA GLY A 60 4.85 6.23 17.93
C GLY A 60 4.17 5.45 16.82
N ILE A 61 3.23 6.08 16.12
CA ILE A 61 2.46 5.41 15.05
C ILE A 61 3.33 5.07 13.83
N THR A 62 4.43 5.80 13.63
CA THR A 62 5.39 5.62 12.54
C THR A 62 6.18 4.30 12.59
N ASP A 63 6.19 3.63 13.75
CA ASP A 63 6.86 2.33 13.93
C ASP A 63 5.98 1.15 13.45
N TYR A 64 4.78 1.43 12.93
CA TYR A 64 3.80 0.44 12.52
C TYR A 64 3.48 0.52 11.03
N THR A 65 3.22 -0.64 10.42
CA THR A 65 2.78 -0.75 9.03
C THR A 65 1.62 -1.73 8.95
N ILE A 66 0.66 -1.49 8.06
CA ILE A 66 -0.46 -2.41 7.83
C ILE A 66 0.09 -3.81 7.46
N GLY A 67 -0.46 -4.85 8.08
CA GLY A 67 0.02 -6.24 7.98
C GLY A 67 1.14 -6.60 8.96
N GLN A 68 1.65 -5.68 9.77
CA GLN A 68 2.67 -5.97 10.78
C GLN A 68 2.13 -6.83 11.92
N ARG A 69 2.86 -7.91 12.24
CA ARG A 69 2.58 -8.79 13.39
C ARG A 69 3.52 -8.56 14.58
N ARG A 70 4.81 -8.34 14.29
CA ARG A 70 5.87 -8.26 15.32
C ARG A 70 5.91 -6.86 15.93
N GLY A 71 6.35 -6.75 17.18
CA GLY A 71 6.56 -5.46 17.85
C GLY A 71 5.27 -4.79 18.37
N LEU A 72 4.13 -5.49 18.40
CA LEU A 72 2.90 -4.98 18.99
C LEU A 72 2.93 -5.00 20.53
N ASN A 73 3.73 -5.89 21.15
CA ASN A 73 3.89 -6.02 22.61
C ASN A 73 2.56 -6.15 23.40
N VAL A 74 1.50 -6.65 22.76
CA VAL A 74 0.22 -6.95 23.40
C VAL A 74 0.11 -8.45 23.69
N ALA A 75 -0.27 -8.79 24.92
CA ALA A 75 -0.45 -10.17 25.35
C ALA A 75 -1.89 -10.60 25.10
N VAL A 76 -2.13 -11.27 23.98
CA VAL A 76 -3.42 -11.85 23.59
C VAL A 76 -3.22 -13.31 23.19
N GLY A 77 -4.25 -14.14 23.37
CA GLY A 77 -4.20 -15.58 23.13
C GLY A 77 -4.10 -15.98 21.65
N GLU A 78 -4.22 -15.02 20.73
CA GLU A 78 -4.24 -15.23 19.28
C GLU A 78 -3.34 -14.22 18.54
N PRO A 79 -2.83 -14.56 17.34
CA PRO A 79 -1.96 -13.66 16.60
C PRO A 79 -2.74 -12.48 16.01
N LEU A 80 -2.36 -11.26 16.40
CA LEU A 80 -2.91 -10.03 15.84
C LEU A 80 -1.96 -9.37 14.83
N PHE A 81 -2.56 -8.63 13.90
CA PHE A 81 -1.90 -7.88 12.85
C PHE A 81 -2.42 -6.44 12.86
N VAL A 82 -1.59 -5.47 12.49
CA VAL A 82 -2.02 -4.09 12.26
C VAL A 82 -2.94 -4.05 11.05
N THR A 83 -4.21 -3.76 11.24
CA THR A 83 -5.22 -3.71 10.17
C THR A 83 -5.47 -2.29 9.68
N ARG A 84 -5.32 -1.29 10.56
CA ARG A 84 -5.52 0.13 10.21
C ARG A 84 -4.68 1.03 11.12
N LEU A 85 -4.27 2.17 10.59
CA LEU A 85 -3.62 3.24 11.35
C LEU A 85 -4.54 4.47 11.33
N ASP A 86 -4.78 5.06 12.50
CA ASP A 86 -5.53 6.30 12.65
C ASP A 86 -4.61 7.36 13.27
N PRO A 87 -3.91 8.17 12.44
CA PRO A 87 -2.95 9.16 12.93
C PRO A 87 -3.62 10.30 13.70
N VAL A 88 -4.88 10.62 13.39
CA VAL A 88 -5.63 11.70 14.07
C VAL A 88 -5.91 11.32 15.51
N LYS A 89 -6.32 10.07 15.76
CA LYS A 89 -6.55 9.55 17.12
C LYS A 89 -5.29 8.96 17.76
N ARG A 90 -4.22 8.79 16.99
CA ARG A 90 -3.00 8.04 17.38
C ARG A 90 -3.36 6.61 17.80
N HIS A 91 -4.20 5.94 17.00
CA HIS A 91 -4.53 4.54 17.22
C HIS A 91 -3.83 3.64 16.21
N VAL A 92 -3.21 2.59 16.73
CA VAL A 92 -2.82 1.41 15.95
C VAL A 92 -3.90 0.36 16.12
N ILE A 93 -4.67 0.12 15.05
CA ILE A 93 -5.80 -0.80 15.12
C ILE A 93 -5.34 -2.18 14.70
N VAL A 94 -5.66 -3.17 15.51
CA VAL A 94 -5.23 -4.55 15.33
C VAL A 94 -6.41 -5.52 15.26
N GLY A 95 -6.22 -6.60 14.52
CA GLY A 95 -7.23 -7.63 14.35
C GLY A 95 -6.62 -8.95 13.88
N PRO A 96 -7.45 -9.97 13.65
CA PRO A 96 -7.00 -11.25 13.13
C PRO A 96 -6.55 -11.10 11.66
N ARG A 97 -5.89 -12.12 11.11
CA ARG A 97 -5.30 -12.04 9.77
C ARG A 97 -6.34 -11.76 8.69
N GLU A 98 -7.53 -12.34 8.85
CA GLU A 98 -8.65 -12.25 7.92
C GLU A 98 -9.11 -10.79 7.73
N ALA A 99 -8.94 -9.96 8.76
CA ALA A 99 -9.24 -8.53 8.71
C ALA A 99 -8.25 -7.70 7.87
N LEU A 100 -7.17 -8.31 7.35
CA LEU A 100 -6.27 -7.68 6.36
C LEU A 100 -6.81 -7.79 4.93
N LEU A 101 -7.84 -8.60 4.71
CA LEU A 101 -8.41 -8.79 3.39
C LEU A 101 -9.26 -7.57 3.01
N THR A 102 -8.87 -6.89 1.94
CA THR A 102 -9.50 -5.67 1.44
C THR A 102 -10.41 -6.00 0.27
N ALA A 103 -11.69 -5.67 0.36
CA ALA A 103 -12.67 -5.85 -0.71
C ALA A 103 -12.52 -4.81 -1.82
N SER A 104 -12.27 -3.56 -1.43
CA SER A 104 -12.12 -2.45 -2.36
C SER A 104 -11.23 -1.35 -1.82
N LEU A 105 -10.74 -0.50 -2.71
CA LEU A 105 -9.98 0.70 -2.37
C LEU A 105 -10.43 1.89 -3.21
N THR A 106 -10.16 3.10 -2.74
CA THR A 106 -10.37 4.34 -3.52
C THR A 106 -9.04 4.93 -3.94
N LEU A 107 -9.03 5.61 -5.09
CA LEU A 107 -7.86 6.26 -5.66
C LEU A 107 -8.02 7.76 -5.77
N ASP A 108 -6.94 8.49 -5.54
CA ASP A 108 -6.75 9.89 -5.94
C ASP A 108 -5.52 10.05 -6.85
N GLU A 109 -5.30 11.28 -7.31
CA GLU A 109 -4.18 11.66 -8.20
C GLU A 109 -4.01 10.67 -9.37
N THR A 110 -5.14 10.32 -9.99
CA THR A 110 -5.22 9.22 -10.95
C THR A 110 -4.74 9.62 -12.34
N ASN A 111 -4.17 8.67 -13.08
CA ASN A 111 -3.92 8.77 -14.51
C ASN A 111 -4.59 7.62 -15.29
N TRP A 112 -4.82 7.83 -16.58
CA TRP A 112 -5.36 6.83 -17.50
C TRP A 112 -4.61 6.85 -18.84
N LEU A 113 -4.26 5.66 -19.31
CA LEU A 113 -3.55 5.36 -20.55
C LEU A 113 -4.31 4.30 -21.38
N GLY A 114 -5.47 3.87 -20.91
CA GLY A 114 -6.36 2.95 -21.64
C GLY A 114 -7.06 3.63 -22.81
N ASP A 115 -7.89 2.86 -23.50
CA ASP A 115 -8.54 3.29 -24.74
C ASP A 115 -9.79 4.15 -24.50
N GLU A 116 -10.32 4.14 -23.27
CA GLU A 116 -11.41 5.01 -22.83
C GLU A 116 -10.97 6.47 -22.66
N ALA A 117 -11.93 7.40 -22.73
CA ALA A 117 -11.66 8.83 -22.62
C ALA A 117 -11.03 9.26 -21.29
N SER A 118 -11.25 8.52 -20.21
CA SER A 118 -10.65 8.76 -18.89
C SER A 118 -10.84 7.55 -17.97
N ILE A 119 -10.12 7.52 -16.84
CA ILE A 119 -10.33 6.52 -15.79
C ILE A 119 -11.76 6.57 -15.23
N ALA A 120 -12.39 7.75 -15.20
CA ALA A 120 -13.78 7.89 -14.77
C ALA A 120 -14.74 7.19 -15.75
N ALA A 121 -14.53 7.37 -17.06
CA ALA A 121 -15.32 6.68 -18.08
C ALA A 121 -15.13 5.15 -18.00
N ALA A 122 -13.89 4.67 -17.78
CA ALA A 122 -13.60 3.26 -17.56
C ALA A 122 -14.27 2.72 -16.28
N ALA A 123 -14.29 3.51 -15.21
CA ALA A 123 -14.94 3.18 -13.95
C ALA A 123 -16.46 3.12 -14.06
N GLU A 124 -17.08 4.05 -14.77
CA GLU A 124 -18.52 4.02 -15.07
C GLU A 124 -18.90 2.79 -15.88
N ALA A 125 -18.04 2.34 -16.80
CA ALA A 125 -18.23 1.13 -17.59
C ALA A 125 -17.95 -0.17 -16.81
N GLY A 126 -17.44 -0.09 -15.58
CA GLY A 126 -17.08 -1.28 -14.79
C GLY A 126 -15.90 -2.07 -15.38
N ALA A 127 -14.95 -1.36 -16.01
CA ALA A 127 -13.86 -1.96 -16.77
C ALA A 127 -13.05 -2.95 -15.92
N PRO A 128 -12.78 -4.17 -16.43
CA PRO A 128 -11.93 -5.13 -15.73
C PRO A 128 -10.47 -4.67 -15.80
N VAL A 129 -9.74 -4.86 -14.70
CA VAL A 129 -8.34 -4.47 -14.56
C VAL A 129 -7.57 -5.49 -13.71
N LEU A 130 -6.26 -5.54 -13.88
CA LEU A 130 -5.33 -6.21 -12.99
C LEU A 130 -4.69 -5.16 -12.07
N ALA A 131 -5.05 -5.16 -10.79
CA ALA A 131 -4.62 -4.13 -9.83
C ALA A 131 -3.40 -4.59 -9.02
N ARG A 132 -2.30 -3.84 -9.12
CA ARG A 132 -1.07 -4.07 -8.36
C ARG A 132 -0.93 -3.01 -7.26
N VAL A 133 -1.21 -3.42 -6.02
CA VAL A 133 -1.13 -2.56 -4.82
C VAL A 133 0.25 -2.55 -4.16
N ARG A 134 1.15 -3.44 -4.58
CA ARG A 134 2.54 -3.51 -4.10
C ARG A 134 3.47 -4.01 -5.20
N SER A 135 4.61 -3.34 -5.36
CA SER A 135 5.61 -3.68 -6.38
C SER A 135 6.15 -5.11 -6.28
N THR A 136 6.15 -5.72 -5.10
CA THR A 136 6.67 -7.09 -4.91
C THR A 136 5.62 -8.18 -5.11
N ARG A 137 4.36 -7.84 -5.34
CA ARG A 137 3.27 -8.81 -5.49
C ARG A 137 2.77 -8.82 -6.93
N PRO A 138 2.25 -9.97 -7.41
CA PRO A 138 1.52 -10.01 -8.66
C PRO A 138 0.27 -9.13 -8.57
N PRO A 139 -0.23 -8.60 -9.69
CA PRO A 139 -1.51 -7.90 -9.70
C PRO A 139 -2.67 -8.86 -9.46
N SER A 140 -3.77 -8.34 -8.91
CA SER A 140 -4.98 -9.09 -8.60
C SER A 140 -6.15 -8.64 -9.49
N PRO A 141 -6.99 -9.57 -9.99
CA PRO A 141 -8.19 -9.23 -10.74
C PRO A 141 -9.13 -8.34 -9.95
N ALA A 142 -9.56 -7.25 -10.59
CA ALA A 142 -10.46 -6.27 -10.03
C ALA A 142 -11.30 -5.60 -11.12
N ARG A 143 -12.26 -4.78 -10.70
CA ARG A 143 -13.03 -3.89 -11.57
C ARG A 143 -12.93 -2.46 -11.09
N LEU A 144 -12.85 -1.55 -12.04
CA LEU A 144 -13.05 -0.14 -11.75
C LEU A 144 -14.52 0.13 -11.45
N SER A 145 -14.77 1.09 -10.57
CA SER A 145 -16.10 1.54 -10.18
C SER A 145 -16.03 3.00 -9.73
N LEU A 146 -17.18 3.67 -9.68
CA LEU A 146 -17.30 5.03 -9.17
C LEU A 146 -18.16 4.98 -7.90
N VAL A 147 -17.58 5.37 -6.76
CA VAL A 147 -18.29 5.44 -5.47
C VAL A 147 -18.30 6.90 -5.03
N ASP A 148 -19.49 7.51 -4.98
CA ASP A 148 -19.67 8.92 -4.63
C ASP A 148 -18.79 9.88 -5.45
N GLY A 149 -18.58 9.57 -6.73
CA GLY A 149 -17.74 10.36 -7.64
C GLY A 149 -16.23 10.10 -7.51
N VAL A 150 -15.82 9.17 -6.65
CA VAL A 150 -14.42 8.78 -6.45
C VAL A 150 -14.12 7.48 -7.18
N ILE A 151 -12.94 7.40 -7.82
CA ILE A 151 -12.47 6.19 -8.47
C ILE A 151 -12.24 5.11 -7.43
N SER A 152 -12.87 3.95 -7.63
CA SER A 152 -12.79 2.79 -6.77
C SER A 152 -12.30 1.59 -7.56
N VAL A 153 -11.54 0.72 -6.90
CA VAL A 153 -11.10 -0.58 -7.41
C VAL A 153 -11.68 -1.66 -6.51
N VAL A 154 -12.50 -2.53 -7.08
CA VAL A 154 -13.18 -3.61 -6.36
C VAL A 154 -12.56 -4.93 -6.75
N PHE A 155 -11.94 -5.62 -5.79
CA PHE A 155 -11.26 -6.90 -6.02
C PHE A 155 -12.27 -8.04 -6.15
N GLU A 156 -12.01 -8.99 -7.05
CA GLU A 156 -12.92 -10.14 -7.24
C GLU A 156 -12.90 -11.11 -6.05
N ARG A 157 -11.76 -11.22 -5.35
CA ARG A 157 -11.56 -12.17 -4.23
C ARG A 157 -10.96 -11.51 -2.98
N GLY A 158 -10.84 -10.19 -2.99
CA GLY A 158 -10.09 -9.42 -2.00
C GLY A 158 -8.57 -9.44 -2.20
N GLU A 159 -7.88 -8.48 -1.58
CA GLU A 159 -6.42 -8.35 -1.59
C GLU A 159 -5.89 -8.07 -0.18
N GLU A 160 -4.76 -8.71 0.20
CA GLU A 160 -4.14 -8.49 1.50
C GLU A 160 -3.16 -7.31 1.46
N GLY A 161 -2.95 -6.61 2.57
CA GLY A 161 -1.83 -5.66 2.68
C GLY A 161 -1.95 -4.43 1.77
N VAL A 162 -3.19 -4.06 1.41
CA VAL A 162 -3.52 -2.78 0.79
C VAL A 162 -3.37 -1.69 1.86
N ALA A 163 -2.59 -0.66 1.57
CA ALA A 163 -2.30 0.40 2.53
C ALA A 163 -2.53 1.79 1.90
N PRO A 164 -3.31 2.68 2.55
CA PRO A 164 -3.39 4.08 2.16
C PRO A 164 -2.02 4.74 2.03
N GLY A 165 -1.87 5.60 1.03
CA GLY A 165 -0.62 6.25 0.65
C GLY A 165 0.30 5.42 -0.25
N GLN A 166 -0.01 4.15 -0.52
CA GLN A 166 0.67 3.37 -1.56
C GLN A 166 0.05 3.62 -2.93
N ALA A 167 0.82 3.41 -4.00
CA ALA A 167 0.31 3.47 -5.36
C ALA A 167 -0.42 2.17 -5.73
N CYS A 168 -1.51 2.28 -6.47
CA CYS A 168 -2.16 1.19 -7.18
C CYS A 168 -1.90 1.37 -8.68
N ALA A 169 -1.23 0.40 -9.30
CA ALA A 169 -1.03 0.36 -10.75
C ALA A 169 -2.06 -0.59 -11.38
N LEU A 170 -2.67 -0.17 -12.48
CA LEU A 170 -3.74 -0.88 -13.18
C LEU A 170 -3.22 -1.39 -14.51
N TYR A 171 -3.32 -2.69 -14.74
CA TYR A 171 -2.86 -3.38 -15.95
C TYR A 171 -4.04 -3.98 -16.73
N ASP A 172 -3.84 -4.18 -18.02
CA ASP A 172 -4.83 -4.78 -18.92
C ASP A 172 -4.99 -6.28 -18.59
N PRO A 173 -6.22 -6.78 -18.34
CA PRO A 173 -6.43 -8.21 -18.13
C PRO A 173 -6.10 -9.09 -19.35
N ALA A 174 -6.11 -8.52 -20.56
CA ALA A 174 -5.73 -9.22 -21.79
C ALA A 174 -4.22 -9.23 -22.04
N ASP A 175 -3.48 -8.30 -21.43
CA ASP A 175 -2.03 -8.13 -21.55
C ASP A 175 -1.47 -7.54 -20.23
N ASP A 176 -0.96 -8.41 -19.35
CA ASP A 176 -0.52 -8.02 -18.00
C ASP A 176 0.77 -7.18 -17.97
N GLU A 177 1.41 -6.96 -19.13
CA GLU A 177 2.50 -6.01 -19.30
C GLU A 177 2.01 -4.60 -19.70
N ARG A 178 0.77 -4.47 -20.19
CA ARG A 178 0.19 -3.18 -20.59
C ARG A 178 -0.37 -2.43 -19.38
N LEU A 179 0.28 -1.33 -19.04
CA LEU A 179 -0.19 -0.41 -18.00
C LEU A 179 -1.35 0.47 -18.54
N LEU A 180 -2.51 0.39 -17.88
CA LEU A 180 -3.69 1.21 -18.17
C LEU A 180 -3.75 2.50 -17.35
N GLY A 181 -3.02 2.58 -16.23
CA GLY A 181 -2.99 3.77 -15.38
C GLY A 181 -2.80 3.41 -13.92
N GLY A 182 -3.32 4.26 -13.04
CA GLY A 182 -3.19 4.09 -11.59
C GLY A 182 -3.52 5.35 -10.81
N GLY A 183 -3.18 5.33 -9.53
CA GLY A 183 -3.35 6.44 -8.60
C GLY A 183 -2.82 6.08 -7.21
N PHE A 184 -2.98 6.98 -6.24
CA PHE A 184 -2.63 6.71 -4.85
C PHE A 184 -3.85 6.25 -4.06
N ILE A 185 -3.64 5.26 -3.21
CA ILE A 185 -4.70 4.65 -2.40
C ILE A 185 -5.05 5.60 -1.28
N THR A 186 -6.32 6.03 -1.19
CA THR A 186 -6.78 6.95 -0.14
C THR A 186 -7.51 6.23 0.98
N THR A 187 -8.41 5.31 0.64
CA THR A 187 -9.17 4.52 1.61
C THR A 187 -9.29 3.07 1.19
N THR A 188 -9.59 2.21 2.15
CA THR A 188 -9.74 0.75 1.96
C THR A 188 -10.98 0.27 2.69
N THR A 189 -11.73 -0.62 2.07
CA THR A 189 -12.88 -1.30 2.66
C THR A 189 -12.53 -2.77 2.88
N ALA A 190 -12.65 -3.26 4.11
CA ALA A 190 -12.40 -4.66 4.44
C ALA A 190 -13.46 -5.58 3.82
N VAL A 191 -13.11 -6.84 3.56
CA VAL A 191 -14.09 -7.89 3.29
C VAL A 191 -14.91 -8.12 4.56
N ALA A 192 -16.24 -8.20 4.41
CA ALA A 192 -17.19 -8.43 5.50
C ALA A 192 -17.11 -9.86 6.04
#